data_AF-A0A150ASU7-F1
#
_entry.id   AF-A0A150ASU7-F1
#
_cell.length_a   1.000
_cell.length_b   1.000
_cell.length_c   1.000
_cell.angle_alpha   90.00
_cell.angle_beta   90.00
_cell.angle_gamma   90.00
#
_symmetry.space_group_name_H-M   'P 1'
#
loop_
_entity.id
_entity.type
_entity.pdbx_description
1 polymer ?
#
loop_
_entity_poly.entity_id
_entity_poly.type
_entity_poly.pdbx_seq_one_letter_code
_entity_poly.pdbx_strand_id
1 'polypeptide(L)' 'MAKKAKSRVINVRLISMAMTGYFYTFTRVRTRMPMSMIKYDPIGTALAPSSPPSGLSGSLGN' A
#
# COMPACT_ATOMS: atom_id res chain seq x y z
N MET A 1 -32.49 -10.73 0.37
CA MET A 1 -32.43 -9.27 0.52
C MET A 1 -31.23 -8.74 -0.27
N ALA A 2 -31.43 -7.81 -1.21
CA ALA A 2 -30.31 -7.14 -1.87
C ALA A 2 -29.59 -6.25 -0.85
N LYS A 3 -28.27 -6.39 -0.73
CA LYS A 3 -27.47 -5.56 0.18
C LYS A 3 -27.51 -4.12 -0.33
N LYS A 4 -28.05 -3.19 0.48
CA LYS A 4 -28.14 -1.77 0.13
C LYS A 4 -26.75 -1.25 -0.25
N ALA A 5 -26.62 -0.69 -1.45
CA ALA A 5 -25.36 -0.14 -1.94
C ALA A 5 -24.86 0.97 -1.00
N LYS A 6 -23.57 0.96 -0.66
CA LYS A 6 -22.96 2.00 0.18
C LYS A 6 -23.01 3.33 -0.56
N SER A 7 -23.50 4.37 0.10
CA SER A 7 -23.50 5.74 -0.44
C SER A 7 -22.07 6.13 -0.88
N ARG A 8 -21.97 6.68 -2.08
CA ARG A 8 -20.71 7.10 -2.71
C ARG A 8 -20.43 8.59 -2.53
N VAL A 9 -21.13 9.30 -1.66
CA VAL A 9 -20.87 10.73 -1.43
C VAL A 9 -19.77 10.89 -0.37
N ILE A 10 -18.72 11.65 -0.68
CA ILE A 10 -17.67 12.05 0.28
C ILE A 10 -17.83 13.54 0.56
N ASN A 11 -17.78 13.90 1.84
CA ASN A 11 -17.61 15.27 2.28
C ASN A 11 -16.11 15.58 2.30
N VAL A 12 -15.69 16.51 1.47
CA VAL A 12 -14.30 16.98 1.39
C VAL A 12 -14.23 18.35 2.04
N ARG A 13 -13.21 18.58 2.86
CA ARG A 13 -12.96 19.85 3.53
C ARG A 13 -11.66 20.44 2.98
N LEU A 14 -11.72 21.68 2.50
CA LEU A 14 -10.54 22.47 2.17
C LEU A 14 -9.98 23.05 3.47
N ILE A 15 -8.79 22.56 3.86
CA ILE A 15 -8.07 23.01 5.04
C ILE A 15 -7.16 24.17 4.64
N SER A 16 -7.44 25.37 5.16
CA SER A 16 -6.60 26.55 4.93
C SER A 16 -5.37 26.53 5.86
N MET A 17 -4.20 26.85 5.31
CA MET A 17 -2.95 26.98 6.08
C MET A 17 -2.88 28.29 6.87
N ALA A 18 -3.81 29.22 6.64
CA ALA A 18 -3.82 30.51 7.32
C ALA A 18 -4.16 30.43 8.82
N MET A 19 -4.32 29.22 9.39
CA MET A 19 -4.66 28.96 10.80
C MET A 19 -5.93 29.67 11.30
N THR A 20 -6.76 30.18 10.39
CA THR A 20 -7.96 30.94 10.72
C THR A 20 -9.12 30.06 11.20
N GLY A 21 -8.94 28.73 11.22
CA GLY A 21 -9.96 27.76 11.64
C GLY A 21 -11.14 27.61 10.69
N TYR A 22 -11.24 28.43 9.63
CA TYR A 22 -12.29 28.32 8.63
C TYR A 22 -11.97 27.21 7.62
N PHE A 23 -12.92 26.30 7.46
CA PHE A 23 -12.84 25.19 6.51
C PHE A 23 -14.00 25.24 5.54
N TYR A 24 -13.70 25.22 4.23
CA TYR A 24 -14.73 25.14 3.22
C TYR A 24 -15.08 23.68 2.93
N THR A 25 -16.31 23.28 3.22
CA THR A 25 -16.78 21.88 3.04
C THR A 25 -17.60 21.76 1.77
N PHE A 26 -17.28 20.76 0.93
CA PHE A 26 -18.04 20.45 -0.27
C PHE A 26 -18.35 18.96 -0.36
N THR A 27 -19.51 18.63 -0.93
CA THR A 27 -19.96 17.25 -1.12
C THR A 27 -19.69 16.83 -2.56
N ARG A 28 -18.98 15.71 -2.75
CA ARG A 28 -18.67 15.18 -4.09
C ARG A 28 -18.95 13.67 -4.16
N VAL A 29 -19.43 13.22 -5.32
CA VAL A 29 -19.55 11.80 -5.63
C VAL A 29 -18.17 11.17 -5.86
N ARG A 30 -17.91 10.07 -5.16
CA ARG A 30 -16.71 9.24 -5.22
C ARG A 30 -16.71 8.45 -6.53
N THR A 31 -15.92 8.89 -7.50
CA THR A 31 -15.89 8.33 -8.86
C THR A 31 -15.19 6.98 -8.97
N ARG A 32 -14.19 6.70 -8.12
CA ARG A 32 -13.47 5.41 -8.15
C ARG A 32 -14.34 4.24 -7.70
N MET A 33 -14.05 3.08 -8.28
CA MET A 33 -14.57 1.78 -7.85
C MET A 33 -14.22 1.55 -6.37
N PRO A 34 -15.06 0.86 -5.58
CA PRO A 34 -14.68 0.45 -4.23
C PRO A 34 -13.36 -0.32 -4.29
N MET A 35 -12.42 0.02 -3.40
CA MET A 35 -11.23 -0.81 -3.24
C MET A 35 -11.70 -2.11 -2.62
N SER A 36 -11.90 -3.14 -3.44
CA SER A 36 -11.90 -4.51 -2.96
C SER A 36 -10.51 -4.80 -2.43
N MET A 37 -10.43 -5.61 -1.38
CA MET A 37 -9.19 -6.05 -0.77
C MET A 37 -8.40 -6.90 -1.78
N ILE A 38 -7.73 -6.26 -2.74
CA ILE A 38 -6.74 -6.92 -3.59
C ILE A 38 -5.53 -7.15 -2.69
N LYS A 39 -5.20 -8.42 -2.44
CA LYS A 39 -3.97 -8.78 -1.75
C LYS A 39 -2.82 -8.38 -2.66
N TYR A 40 -1.98 -7.46 -2.20
CA TYR A 40 -0.67 -7.26 -2.81
C TYR A 40 0.14 -8.51 -2.50
N ASP A 41 0.28 -9.41 -3.46
CA ASP A 41 1.18 -10.55 -3.32
C ASP A 41 2.62 -10.01 -3.51
N PRO A 42 3.46 -10.01 -2.46
CA PRO A 42 4.82 -9.54 -2.58
C PRO A 42 5.62 -10.57 -3.40
N ILE A 43 5.68 -10.39 -4.71
CA ILE A 43 6.59 -11.16 -5.58
C ILE A 43 7.95 -10.48 -5.50
N GLY A 44 8.61 -10.64 -4.37
CA GLY A 44 10.00 -10.29 -4.17
C GLY A 44 10.73 -11.57 -3.84
N THR A 45 11.38 -12.15 -4.84
CA THR A 45 12.45 -13.14 -4.69
C THR A 45 13.60 -12.50 -3.89
N ALA A 46 13.37 -12.31 -2.59
CA ALA A 46 14.36 -11.95 -1.59
C ALA A 46 14.86 -13.24 -0.92
N LEU A 47 15.38 -14.15 -1.74
CA LEU A 47 16.43 -15.08 -1.30
C LEU A 47 17.73 -14.39 -1.76
N ALA A 48 18.13 -13.31 -1.10
CA ALA A 48 19.13 -13.36 -0.03
C ALA A 48 20.38 -14.15 -0.48
N PRO A 49 21.45 -13.47 -0.95
CA PRO A 49 22.71 -14.10 -1.37
C PRO A 49 23.56 -14.66 -0.20
N SER A 50 22.93 -15.24 0.83
CA SER A 50 23.60 -15.64 2.08
C SER A 50 24.10 -17.09 2.14
N SER A 51 24.58 -17.64 1.02
CA SER A 51 25.43 -18.85 1.06
C SER A 51 26.74 -18.55 0.32
N PRO A 52 27.76 -17.99 1.01
CA PRO A 52 29.08 -17.79 0.45
C PRO A 52 29.75 -19.15 0.11
N PRO A 53 30.59 -19.20 -0.94
CA PRO A 53 31.09 -20.43 -1.53
C PRO A 53 32.13 -21.13 -0.64
N SER A 54 31.75 -22.21 0.02
CA SER A 54 32.66 -23.13 0.71
C SER A 54 33.24 -24.13 -0.28
N GLY A 55 34.43 -23.85 -0.82
CA GLY A 55 35.11 -24.74 -1.77
C GLY A 55 36.59 -24.45 -1.96
N LEU A 56 37.30 -24.01 -0.91
CA LEU A 56 38.76 -23.88 -0.88
C LEU A 56 39.29 -24.49 0.42
N SER A 57 39.41 -25.82 0.45
CA SER A 57 40.15 -26.60 1.43
C SER A 57 40.36 -27.96 0.77
N GLY A 58 41.47 -28.25 0.11
CA GLY A 58 42.81 -28.22 0.67
C GLY A 58 43.37 -29.63 0.45
N SER A 59 43.79 -29.93 -0.78
CA SER A 59 44.62 -31.10 -1.06
C SER A 59 46.08 -30.63 -1.04
N LEU A 60 46.63 -30.56 0.17
CA LEU A 60 48.06 -30.40 0.45
C LEU A 60 48.34 -31.41 1.55
N GLY A 61 48.95 -32.53 1.19
CA GLY A 61 49.31 -33.57 2.15
C GLY A 61 50.04 -34.71 1.46
N ASN A 62 51.37 -34.58 1.46
CA ASN A 62 52.42 -35.60 1.25
C ASN A 62 52.45 -36.38 -0.06
#